data_AF-A0A564SK07-F1
#
_entry.id   AF-A0A564SK07-F1
#
_cell.length_a   1.000
_cell.length_b   1.000
_cell.length_c   1.000
_cell.angle_alpha   90.00
_cell.angle_beta   90.00
_cell.angle_gamma   90.00
#
_symmetry.space_group_name_H-M   'P 1'
#
loop_
_entity.id
_entity.type
_entity.pdbx_description
1 polymer ?
#
loop_
_entity_poly.entity_id
_entity_poly.type
_entity_poly.pdbx_seq_one_letter_code
_entity_poly.pdbx_strand_id
1 'polypeptide(L)'
;MVCILKPEGGDKLMYFDKNLENIGLKIVKENGNWDDIKAEKDLQEIIRVINEIKSNINISLYIKEGIDLKERLRREYPEIQQMYEIISNIPFNSTGNIQVKNSIENQIMEELKMDYFGILAGVLKKHSVIKNIESFITSVW
;
A
#
# COMPACT_ATOMS: atom_id res chain seq x y z
N MET A 1 2.69 5.97 8.65
CA MET A 1 2.90 4.51 8.86
C MET A 1 4.05 4.02 7.96
N VAL A 2 4.60 2.81 8.16
CA VAL A 2 5.79 2.33 7.42
C VAL A 2 5.48 1.16 6.49
N CYS A 3 5.97 1.22 5.25
CA CYS A 3 6.03 0.09 4.31
C CYS A 3 7.46 -0.25 3.93
N ILE A 4 7.75 -1.52 3.68
CA ILE A 4 9.04 -1.99 3.16
C ILE A 4 8.83 -2.52 1.76
N LEU A 5 9.34 -1.83 0.74
CA LEU A 5 9.28 -2.31 -0.63
C LEU A 5 10.63 -2.82 -1.12
N LYS A 6 10.60 -3.83 -2.00
CA LYS A 6 11.79 -4.35 -2.68
C LYS A 6 11.76 -4.01 -4.16
N PRO A 7 12.10 -2.77 -4.57
CA PRO A 7 12.48 -2.54 -5.96
C PRO A 7 13.79 -3.28 -6.27
N GLU A 8 14.05 -3.55 -7.55
CA GLU A 8 15.32 -4.12 -8.00
C GLU A 8 16.47 -3.23 -7.49
N GLY A 9 17.27 -3.72 -6.52
CA GLY A 9 18.40 -2.98 -5.93
C GLY A 9 18.48 -2.92 -4.40
N GLY A 10 17.45 -3.32 -3.66
CA GLY A 10 17.49 -3.39 -2.18
C GLY A 10 16.14 -3.11 -1.50
N ASP A 11 16.07 -3.32 -0.18
CA ASP A 11 14.89 -3.00 0.64
C ASP A 11 14.80 -1.47 0.83
N LYS A 12 13.70 -0.83 0.41
CA LYS A 12 13.40 0.59 0.66
C LYS A 12 12.32 0.73 1.73
N LEU A 13 12.59 1.51 2.76
CA LEU A 13 11.65 1.87 3.82
C LEU A 13 10.90 3.14 3.46
N MET A 14 9.58 3.11 3.54
CA MET A 14 8.71 4.23 3.20
C MET A 14 7.90 4.68 4.38
N TYR A 15 7.84 5.99 4.56
CA TYR A 15 7.08 6.62 5.60
C TYR A 15 5.98 7.45 4.97
N PHE A 16 4.74 7.13 5.31
CA PHE A 16 3.55 7.87 4.89
C PHE A 16 3.08 8.83 5.97
N ASP A 17 2.57 9.98 5.54
CA ASP A 17 2.02 11.00 6.43
C ASP A 17 0.78 10.46 7.15
N LYS A 18 0.89 10.36 8.49
CA LYS A 18 -0.17 9.78 9.32
C LYS A 18 -1.44 10.64 9.35
N ASN A 19 -1.33 11.97 9.20
CA ASN A 19 -2.49 12.84 9.16
C ASN A 19 -3.26 12.64 7.86
N LEU A 20 -2.56 12.54 6.73
CA LEU A 20 -3.18 12.23 5.44
C LEU A 20 -3.82 10.84 5.42
N GLU A 21 -3.17 9.84 6.02
CA GLU A 21 -3.74 8.50 6.21
C GLU A 21 -5.08 8.57 6.98
N ASN A 22 -5.11 9.29 8.12
CA ASN A 22 -6.31 9.47 8.91
C ASN A 22 -7.42 10.20 8.15
N ILE A 23 -7.08 11.22 7.35
CA ILE A 23 -8.04 11.96 6.53
C ILE A 23 -8.63 11.04 5.45
N GLY A 24 -7.81 10.28 4.73
CA GLY A 24 -8.28 9.34 3.71
C GLY A 24 -9.21 8.28 4.31
N LEU A 25 -8.87 7.75 5.49
CA LEU A 25 -9.72 6.80 6.22
C LEU A 25 -11.04 7.42 6.69
N LYS A 26 -11.03 8.70 7.09
CA LYS A 26 -12.25 9.40 7.46
C LYS A 26 -13.18 9.56 6.26
N ILE A 27 -12.63 9.97 5.10
CA ILE A 27 -13.39 10.15 3.86
C ILE A 27 -14.10 8.85 3.45
N VAL A 28 -13.37 7.72 3.38
CA VAL A 28 -13.99 6.45 2.97
C VAL A 28 -15.05 5.97 3.97
N LYS A 29 -14.87 6.20 5.27
CA LYS A 29 -15.87 5.84 6.30
C LYS A 29 -17.15 6.67 6.22
N GLU A 30 -17.02 7.94 5.82
CA GLU A 30 -18.17 8.83 5.62
C GLU A 30 -19.00 8.45 4.38
N ASN A 31 -18.47 7.57 3.51
CA ASN A 31 -19.21 6.90 2.43
C ASN A 31 -19.96 7.88 1.51
N GLY A 32 -19.30 8.98 1.17
CA GLY A 32 -19.91 10.10 0.43
C GLY A 32 -20.26 9.80 -1.03
N ASN A 33 -19.62 8.81 -1.66
CA ASN A 33 -19.95 8.35 -3.01
C ASN A 33 -19.58 6.86 -3.24
N TRP A 34 -19.98 6.34 -4.40
CA TRP A 34 -19.73 4.95 -4.79
C TRP A 34 -18.26 4.53 -4.78
N ASP A 35 -17.36 5.41 -5.20
CA ASP A 35 -15.92 5.08 -5.21
C ASP A 35 -15.34 5.09 -3.79
N ASP A 36 -15.86 5.93 -2.89
CA ASP A 36 -15.48 5.94 -1.48
C ASP A 36 -15.92 4.64 -0.78
N ILE A 37 -17.14 4.17 -1.05
CA ILE A 37 -17.67 2.88 -0.56
C ILE A 37 -16.83 1.72 -1.09
N LYS A 38 -16.46 1.76 -2.37
CA LYS A 38 -15.60 0.74 -2.98
C LYS A 38 -14.22 0.74 -2.33
N ALA A 39 -13.60 1.91 -2.20
CA ALA A 39 -12.31 2.06 -1.53
C ALA A 39 -12.36 1.55 -0.08
N GLU A 40 -13.42 1.83 0.68
CA GLU A 40 -13.58 1.27 2.03
C GLU A 40 -13.54 -0.26 2.03
N LYS A 41 -14.31 -0.91 1.15
CA LYS A 41 -14.35 -2.37 1.04
C LYS A 41 -13.00 -2.95 0.66
N ASP A 42 -12.32 -2.34 -0.30
CA ASP A 42 -11.01 -2.80 -0.77
C ASP A 42 -9.94 -2.65 0.34
N LEU A 43 -9.97 -1.56 1.12
CA LEU A 43 -9.10 -1.38 2.28
C LEU A 43 -9.38 -2.43 3.38
N GLN A 44 -10.65 -2.75 3.65
CA GLN A 44 -11.03 -3.79 4.60
C GLN A 44 -10.59 -5.18 4.13
N GLU A 45 -10.69 -5.46 2.83
CA GLU A 45 -10.26 -6.73 2.26
C GLU A 45 -8.75 -6.92 2.37
N ILE A 46 -7.96 -5.89 2.07
CA ILE A 46 -6.50 -5.89 2.27
C ILE A 46 -6.16 -6.21 3.74
N ILE A 47 -6.79 -5.52 4.68
CA ILE A 47 -6.55 -5.72 6.12
C ILE A 47 -6.88 -7.16 6.53
N ARG A 48 -8.00 -7.71 6.03
CA ARG A 48 -8.39 -9.10 6.27
C ARG A 48 -7.31 -10.06 5.78
N VAL A 49 -6.91 -9.97 4.51
CA VAL A 49 -5.92 -10.88 3.91
C VAL A 49 -4.58 -10.80 4.66
N ILE A 50 -4.11 -9.61 4.99
CA ILE A 50 -2.88 -9.42 5.77
C ILE A 50 -2.98 -10.11 7.14
N ASN A 51 -4.11 -9.96 7.84
CA ASN A 51 -4.30 -10.55 9.16
C ASN A 51 -4.38 -12.09 9.09
N GLU A 52 -4.97 -12.63 8.04
CA GLU A 52 -5.04 -14.07 7.82
C GLU A 52 -3.67 -14.67 7.46
N ILE A 53 -2.86 -13.98 6.65
CA ILE A 53 -1.47 -14.40 6.42
C ILE A 53 -0.70 -14.42 7.74
N LYS A 54 -0.85 -13.37 8.58
CA LYS A 54 -0.20 -13.30 9.91
C LYS A 54 -0.67 -14.39 10.88
N SER A 55 -1.92 -14.84 10.78
CA SER A 55 -2.45 -15.90 11.65
C SER A 55 -1.76 -17.25 11.39
N ASN A 56 -1.11 -17.40 10.23
CA ASN A 56 -0.46 -18.62 9.74
C ASN A 56 -1.43 -19.81 9.59
N ILE A 57 -2.74 -19.58 9.65
CA ILE A 57 -3.78 -20.60 9.43
C ILE A 57 -4.13 -20.58 7.95
N ASN A 58 -4.10 -21.73 7.27
CA ASN A 58 -4.37 -21.83 5.82
C ASN A 58 -3.54 -20.86 4.97
N ILE A 59 -2.29 -20.62 5.37
CA ILE A 59 -1.43 -19.56 4.78
C ILE A 59 -1.35 -19.63 3.25
N SER A 60 -1.31 -20.83 2.65
CA SER A 60 -1.26 -21.01 1.20
C SER A 60 -2.52 -20.49 0.48
N LEU A 61 -3.70 -20.57 1.11
CA LEU A 61 -4.94 -19.99 0.59
C LEU A 61 -4.85 -18.47 0.54
N TYR A 62 -4.40 -17.87 1.65
CA TYR A 62 -4.34 -16.41 1.79
C TYR A 62 -3.18 -15.77 1.01
N ILE A 63 -2.10 -16.52 0.76
CA ILE A 63 -1.07 -16.15 -0.22
C ILE A 63 -1.70 -16.01 -1.61
N LYS A 64 -2.47 -17.01 -2.05
CA LYS A 64 -3.14 -16.96 -3.36
C LYS A 64 -4.14 -15.81 -3.42
N GLU A 65 -4.98 -15.68 -2.40
CA GLU A 65 -5.95 -14.58 -2.29
C GLU A 65 -5.27 -13.21 -2.32
N GLY A 66 -4.13 -13.05 -1.66
CA GLY A 66 -3.35 -11.82 -1.70
C GLY A 66 -2.75 -11.50 -3.07
N ILE A 67 -2.34 -12.51 -3.83
CA ILE A 67 -1.88 -12.33 -5.23
C ILE A 67 -3.04 -11.87 -6.10
N ASP A 68 -4.18 -12.57 -6.05
CA ASP A 68 -5.37 -12.25 -6.85
C ASP A 68 -5.88 -10.84 -6.51
N LEU A 69 -5.91 -10.49 -5.21
CA LEU A 69 -6.30 -9.16 -4.73
C LEU A 69 -5.37 -8.07 -5.27
N LYS A 70 -4.05 -8.24 -5.13
CA LYS A 70 -3.05 -7.29 -5.64
C LYS A 70 -3.22 -7.04 -7.14
N GLU A 71 -3.41 -8.09 -7.93
CA GLU A 71 -3.60 -7.97 -9.38
C GLU A 71 -4.88 -7.19 -9.72
N ARG A 72 -5.99 -7.45 -9.01
CA ARG A 72 -7.23 -6.69 -9.17
C ARG A 72 -7.01 -5.21 -8.83
N LEU A 73 -6.46 -4.92 -7.65
CA LEU A 73 -6.29 -3.55 -7.17
C LEU A 73 -5.40 -2.72 -8.08
N ARG A 74 -4.29 -3.28 -8.57
CA ARG A 74 -3.40 -2.59 -9.51
C ARG A 74 -4.08 -2.21 -10.84
N ARG A 75 -5.09 -2.95 -11.27
CA ARG A 75 -5.89 -2.61 -12.47
C ARG A 75 -6.92 -1.52 -12.19
N GLU A 76 -7.46 -1.51 -10.97
CA GLU A 76 -8.55 -0.63 -10.59
C GLU A 76 -8.10 0.73 -10.05
N TYR A 77 -6.88 0.81 -9.49
CA TYR A 77 -6.31 1.99 -8.86
C TYR A 77 -4.98 2.38 -9.53
N PRO A 78 -5.00 3.27 -10.54
CA PRO A 78 -3.79 3.76 -11.20
C PRO A 78 -2.78 4.40 -10.23
N GLU A 79 -3.24 4.94 -9.11
CA GLU A 79 -2.41 5.54 -8.07
C GLU A 79 -1.48 4.53 -7.40
N ILE A 80 -1.85 3.24 -7.35
CA ILE A 80 -0.97 2.19 -6.87
C ILE A 80 0.27 2.14 -7.77
N GLN A 81 0.08 2.04 -9.10
CA GLN A 81 1.18 1.97 -10.06
C GLN A 81 2.04 3.26 -10.04
N GLN A 82 1.41 4.43 -10.00
CA GLN A 82 2.12 5.71 -9.87
C GLN A 82 3.00 5.74 -8.62
N MET A 83 2.53 5.16 -7.51
CA MET A 83 3.32 5.06 -6.31
C MET A 83 4.54 4.15 -6.49
N TYR A 84 4.39 2.96 -7.08
CA TYR A 84 5.54 2.10 -7.41
C TYR A 84 6.58 2.81 -8.31
N GLU A 85 6.14 3.67 -9.24
CA GLU A 85 7.02 4.45 -10.13
C GLU A 85 7.76 5.59 -9.42
N ILE A 86 7.08 6.35 -8.55
CA ILE A 86 7.73 7.35 -7.70
C ILE A 86 8.87 6.70 -6.91
N ILE A 87 8.61 5.50 -6.41
CA ILE A 87 9.50 4.75 -5.55
C ILE A 87 10.72 4.21 -6.30
N SER A 88 10.52 3.68 -7.50
CA SER A 88 11.62 3.16 -8.32
C SER A 88 12.61 4.28 -8.68
N ASN A 89 12.11 5.51 -8.87
CA ASN A 89 12.90 6.68 -9.24
C ASN A 89 13.70 7.31 -8.08
N ILE A 90 13.42 6.97 -6.82
CA ILE A 90 14.19 7.52 -5.69
C ILE A 90 15.57 6.85 -5.62
N PRO A 91 16.69 7.60 -5.72
CA PRO A 91 18.04 7.04 -5.70
C PRO A 91 18.31 6.27 -4.40
N PHE A 92 18.95 5.11 -4.52
CA PHE A 92 19.35 4.30 -3.37
C PHE A 92 20.63 4.90 -2.73
N ASN A 93 20.53 5.44 -1.51
CA ASN A 93 21.70 5.72 -0.69
C ASN A 93 22.01 4.46 0.12
N SER A 94 23.06 3.75 -0.27
CA SER A 94 23.45 2.41 0.21
C SER A 94 23.91 2.31 1.68
N THR A 95 23.50 3.22 2.55
CA THR A 95 23.98 3.27 3.94
C THR A 95 23.32 2.28 4.91
N GLY A 96 22.36 1.46 4.44
CA GLY A 96 21.74 0.43 5.28
C GLY A 96 21.32 -0.79 4.48
N ASN A 97 22.13 -1.83 4.47
CA ASN A 97 21.70 -3.16 4.00
C ASN A 97 20.72 -3.74 5.02
N ILE A 98 19.46 -3.31 4.99
CA ILE A 98 18.39 -4.04 5.65
C ILE A 98 18.13 -5.25 4.78
N GLN A 99 18.68 -6.39 5.18
CA GLN A 99 18.44 -7.66 4.51
C GLN A 99 17.38 -8.41 5.32
N VAL A 100 16.11 -8.05 5.15
CA VAL A 100 15.04 -8.84 5.77
C VAL A 100 14.94 -10.18 5.02
N LYS A 101 15.14 -11.29 5.74
CA LYS A 101 14.78 -12.63 5.26
C LYS A 101 13.30 -12.62 4.89
N ASN A 102 12.99 -12.52 3.59
CA ASN A 102 11.61 -12.43 3.14
C ASN A 102 11.12 -13.78 2.63
N SER A 103 10.16 -14.37 3.36
CA SER A 103 9.26 -15.34 2.80
C SER A 103 8.33 -14.70 1.76
N ILE A 104 7.69 -15.52 0.92
CA ILE A 104 6.67 -15.07 -0.03
C ILE A 104 5.55 -14.32 0.70
N GLU A 105 5.23 -14.75 1.93
CA GLU A 105 4.19 -14.14 2.76
C GLU A 105 4.51 -12.69 3.10
N ASN A 106 5.75 -12.44 3.55
CA ASN A 106 6.22 -11.09 3.85
C ASN A 106 6.19 -10.19 2.60
N GLN A 107 6.54 -10.73 1.42
CA GLN A 107 6.49 -9.97 0.18
C GLN A 107 5.06 -9.54 -0.16
N ILE A 108 4.11 -10.48 -0.14
CA ILE A 108 2.70 -10.20 -0.43
C ILE A 108 2.12 -9.22 0.58
N MET A 109 2.42 -9.38 1.86
CA MET A 109 1.95 -8.45 2.90
C MET A 109 2.45 -7.02 2.68
N GLU A 110 3.72 -6.85 2.33
CA GLU A 110 4.26 -5.51 2.05
C GLU A 110 3.71 -4.90 0.76
N GLU A 111 3.53 -5.69 -0.31
CA GLU A 111 2.87 -5.23 -1.53
C GLU A 111 1.41 -4.80 -1.26
N LEU A 112 0.65 -5.58 -0.50
CA LEU A 112 -0.72 -5.23 -0.12
C LEU A 112 -0.78 -3.97 0.76
N LYS A 113 0.20 -3.76 1.66
CA LYS A 113 0.30 -2.49 2.41
C LYS A 113 0.56 -1.31 1.48
N MET A 114 1.35 -1.49 0.42
CA MET A 114 1.55 -0.43 -0.56
C MET A 114 0.28 -0.16 -1.36
N ASP A 115 -0.42 -1.20 -1.79
CA ASP A 115 -1.70 -1.06 -2.47
C ASP A 115 -2.71 -0.31 -1.58
N TYR A 116 -2.72 -0.58 -0.27
CA TYR A 116 -3.51 0.17 0.73
C TYR A 116 -3.20 1.68 0.71
N PHE A 117 -1.93 2.07 0.72
CA PHE A 117 -1.57 3.49 0.62
C PHE A 117 -1.90 4.08 -0.76
N GLY A 118 -1.88 3.27 -1.82
CA GLY A 118 -2.21 3.73 -3.17
C GLY A 118 -3.70 4.04 -3.31
N ILE A 119 -4.55 3.20 -2.72
CA ILE A 119 -5.99 3.46 -2.61
C ILE A 119 -6.22 4.76 -1.83
N LEU A 120 -5.59 4.92 -0.66
CA LEU A 120 -5.73 6.15 0.13
C LEU A 120 -5.23 7.40 -0.62
N ALA A 121 -4.14 7.29 -1.38
CA ALA A 121 -3.65 8.38 -2.23
C ALA A 121 -4.68 8.77 -3.29
N GLY A 122 -5.32 7.78 -3.93
CA GLY A 122 -6.42 7.99 -4.88
C GLY A 122 -7.61 8.71 -4.25
N VAL A 123 -8.03 8.28 -3.06
CA VAL A 123 -9.09 8.93 -2.29
C VAL A 123 -8.73 10.39 -1.99
N LEU A 124 -7.55 10.63 -1.42
CA LEU A 124 -7.08 11.97 -1.04
C LEU A 124 -7.00 12.91 -2.24
N LYS A 125 -6.51 12.40 -3.38
CA LYS A 125 -6.39 13.17 -4.62
C LYS A 125 -7.77 13.50 -5.20
N LYS A 126 -8.68 12.53 -5.23
CA LYS A 126 -10.06 12.72 -5.72
C LYS A 126 -10.82 13.76 -4.91
N HIS A 127 -10.62 13.78 -3.59
CA HIS A 127 -11.20 14.78 -2.69
C HIS A 127 -10.37 16.06 -2.57
N SER A 128 -9.38 16.27 -3.44
CA SER A 128 -8.53 17.47 -3.49
C SER A 128 -7.77 17.79 -2.19
N VAL A 129 -7.55 16.79 -1.32
CA VAL A 129 -6.76 16.93 -0.09
C VAL A 129 -5.28 17.01 -0.42
N ILE A 130 -4.83 16.24 -1.42
CA ILE A 130 -3.47 16.29 -1.96
C ILE A 130 -3.51 16.61 -3.45
N LYS A 131 -2.48 17.30 -3.94
CA LYS A 131 -2.32 17.58 -5.37
C LYS A 131 -1.66 16.42 -6.12
N ASN A 132 -0.68 15.77 -5.48
CA ASN A 132 0.11 14.69 -6.04
C ASN A 132 0.40 13.62 -4.98
N ILE A 133 0.78 12.42 -5.41
CA ILE A 133 1.01 11.27 -4.53
C ILE A 133 2.25 11.49 -3.67
N GLU A 134 3.27 12.19 -4.18
CA GLU A 134 4.48 12.49 -3.44
C GLU A 134 4.20 13.25 -2.14
N SER A 135 3.14 14.09 -2.10
CA SER A 135 2.71 14.78 -0.88
C SER A 135 2.33 13.82 0.26
N PHE A 136 1.98 12.57 -0.06
CA PHE A 136 1.64 11.56 0.94
C PHE A 136 2.88 10.85 1.51
N ILE A 137 4.01 10.90 0.81
CA ILE A 137 5.25 10.22 1.17
C ILE A 137 6.14 11.21 1.95
N THR A 138 6.38 10.94 3.22
CA THR A 138 7.20 11.79 4.10
C THR A 138 8.69 11.54 3.91
N SER A 139 9.11 10.29 3.75
CA SER A 139 10.52 9.94 3.49
C SER A 139 10.67 8.53 2.95
N VAL A 140 11.74 8.30 2.20
CA VAL A 140 12.17 6.98 1.71
C VAL A 140 13.64 6.78 2.10
N TRP A 141 13.96 5.62 2.69
CA TRP A 141 15.29 5.24 3.18
C TRP A 141 15.75 3.94 2.54
#